data_AF-A0A0N4X3S4-F1
#
_entry.id   AF-A0A0N4X3S4-F1
#
_cell.length_a   1.000
_cell.length_b   1.000
_cell.length_c   1.000
_cell.angle_alpha   90.00
_cell.angle_beta   90.00
_cell.angle_gamma   90.00
#
_symmetry.space_group_name_H-M   'P 1'
#
loop_
_entity.id
_entity.type
_entity.pdbx_description
1 polymer ?
#
loop_
_entity_poly.entity_id
_entity_poly.type
_entity_poly.pdbx_seq_one_letter_code
_entity_poly.pdbx_strand_id
1 'polypeptide(L)' 'MATMAKPRAEMTQEELAAKEQEEFNVGPLSILNNSVKNNAQVLINCRNNKKLLGRVKAFDRFVRIL' A
#
# COMPACT_ATOMS: atom_id res chain seq x y z
N MET A 1 0.19 -7.95 22.16
CA MET A 1 1.40 -7.17 22.51
C MET A 1 1.35 -5.88 21.71
N ALA A 2 0.74 -4.82 22.26
CA ALA A 2 0.63 -3.53 21.58
C ALA A 2 1.98 -2.83 21.70
N THR A 3 2.80 -2.92 20.67
CA THR A 3 4.08 -2.21 20.62
C THR A 3 3.79 -0.72 20.58
N MET A 4 4.29 -0.01 21.60
CA MET A 4 4.22 1.44 21.72
C MET A 4 4.89 2.07 20.49
N ALA A 5 4.10 2.43 19.48
CA ALA A 5 4.60 3.13 18.32
C ALA A 5 4.96 4.56 18.76
N LYS A 6 6.26 4.88 18.72
CA LYS A 6 6.73 6.27 18.78
C LYS A 6 5.85 7.13 17.84
N PRO A 7 5.37 8.30 18.28
CA PRO A 7 4.57 9.17 17.44
C PRO A 7 5.34 9.48 16.15
N ARG A 8 4.64 9.44 15.00
CA ARG A 8 5.24 9.71 13.67
C ARG A 8 5.97 11.06 13.59
N ALA A 9 5.71 11.96 14.54
CA ALA A 9 6.34 13.27 14.67
C ALA A 9 7.82 13.23 15.14
N GLU A 10 8.28 12.14 15.76
CA GLU A 10 9.64 12.04 16.33
C GLU A 10 10.57 11.11 15.53
N MET A 11 10.08 10.47 14.47
CA MET A 11 10.88 9.58 13.63
C MET A 11 11.67 10.36 12.59
N THR A 12 12.90 9.94 12.36
CA THR A 12 13.71 10.44 11.23
C THR A 12 13.08 10.01 9.90
N GLN A 13 13.36 10.74 8.82
CA GLN A 13 12.75 10.47 7.50
C GLN A 13 13.06 9.05 7.00
N GLU A 14 14.23 8.51 7.33
CA GLU A 14 14.65 7.16 6.98
C GLU A 14 13.85 6.08 7.73
N GLU A 15 13.65 6.27 9.03
CA GLU A 15 12.82 5.36 9.84
C GLU A 15 11.36 5.37 9.38
N LEU A 16 10.84 6.54 8.99
CA LEU A 16 9.48 6.68 8.48
C LEU A 16 9.31 5.92 7.15
N ALA A 17 10.28 6.03 6.24
CA ALA A 17 10.27 5.31 4.97
C ALA A 17 10.42 3.79 5.16
N ALA A 18 11.30 3.35 6.07
CA ALA A 18 11.47 1.93 6.39
C ALA A 18 10.18 1.33 6.96
N LYS A 19 9.52 2.05 7.88
CA LYS A 19 8.26 1.63 8.49
C LYS A 19 7.12 1.57 7.48
N GLU A 20 7.07 2.51 6.53
CA GLU A 20 6.12 2.45 5.41
C GLU A 20 6.39 1.24 4.52
N GLN A 21 7.65 0.95 4.20
CA GLN A 21 8.02 -0.22 3.40
C GLN A 21 7.63 -1.54 4.09
N GLU A 22 7.77 -1.62 5.42
CA GLU A 22 7.30 -2.75 6.22
C GLU A 22 5.77 -2.85 6.21
N GLU A 23 5.05 -1.73 6.40
CA GLU A 23 3.59 -1.67 6.32
C GLU A 23 3.08 -2.11 4.93
N PHE A 24 3.80 -1.77 3.86
CA PHE A 24 3.50 -2.21 2.49
C PHE A 24 3.81 -3.69 2.24
N ASN A 25 4.76 -4.29 2.94
CA ASN A 25 5.16 -5.68 2.74
C ASN A 25 4.34 -6.66 3.60
N VAL A 26 3.97 -6.28 4.82
CA VAL A 26 3.33 -7.17 5.80
C VAL A 26 1.83 -6.86 5.99
N GLY A 27 1.36 -5.71 5.50
CA GLY A 27 -0.02 -5.26 5.67
C GLY A 27 -1.01 -5.71 4.58
N PRO A 28 -2.29 -5.30 4.67
CA PRO A 28 -3.32 -5.55 3.65
C PRO A 28 -2.99 -4.92 2.28
N LEU A 29 -2.09 -3.93 2.24
CA LEU A 29 -1.60 -3.32 1.00
C LEU A 29 -0.56 -4.19 0.27
N SER A 30 -0.05 -5.26 0.91
CA SER A 30 0.87 -6.21 0.28
C SER A 30 0.30 -6.85 -0.98
N ILE A 31 -1.02 -6.98 -1.08
CA ILE A 31 -1.66 -7.52 -2.29
C ILE A 31 -1.49 -6.60 -3.49
N LEU A 32 -1.47 -5.27 -3.29
CA LEU A 32 -1.19 -4.31 -4.36
C LEU A 32 0.28 -4.37 -4.76
N ASN A 33 1.18 -4.52 -3.79
CA ASN A 33 2.61 -4.69 -4.04
C ASN A 33 2.90 -5.97 -4.85
N ASN A 34 2.27 -7.08 -4.48
CA ASN A 34 2.32 -8.34 -5.24
C ASN A 34 1.70 -8.19 -6.63
N SER A 35 0.65 -7.40 -6.78
CA SER A 35 0.00 -7.16 -8.07
C SER A 35 0.92 -6.41 -9.04
N VAL A 36 1.68 -5.43 -8.55
CA VAL A 36 2.69 -4.72 -9.35
C VAL A 36 3.86 -5.64 -9.71
N LYS A 37 4.43 -6.34 -8.72
CA LYS A 37 5.59 -7.24 -8.94
C LYS A 37 5.29 -8.37 -9.92
N ASN A 38 4.12 -9.01 -9.78
CA ASN A 38 3.73 -10.14 -10.61
C ASN A 38 2.99 -9.72 -11.89
N ASN A 39 2.81 -8.41 -12.11
CA ASN A 39 1.96 -7.87 -13.19
C ASN A 39 0.58 -8.53 -13.23
N ALA A 40 0.03 -8.85 -12.06
CA ALA A 40 -1.22 -9.57 -11.93
C ALA A 40 -2.41 -8.67 -12.33
N GLN A 41 -3.44 -9.28 -12.91
CA GLN A 41 -4.66 -8.57 -13.24
C GLN A 41 -5.51 -8.41 -11.97
N VAL A 42 -5.92 -7.18 -11.69
CA VAL A 42 -6.75 -6.85 -10.54
C VAL A 42 -8.07 -6.25 -10.98
N LEU A 43 -9.13 -6.60 -10.25
CA LEU A 43 -10.45 -6.01 -10.37
C LEU A 43 -10.67 -5.06 -9.20
N ILE A 44 -10.78 -3.77 -9.48
CA ILE A 44 -11.05 -2.73 -8.50
C ILE A 44 -12.53 -2.34 -8.59
N ASN A 45 -13.25 -2.48 -7.47
CA ASN A 45 -14.58 -1.91 -7.36
C ASN A 45 -14.49 -0.47 -6.85
N CYS A 46 -14.89 0.49 -7.67
CA CYS A 46 -14.90 1.89 -7.30
C CYS A 46 -16.17 2.25 -6.51
N ARG A 47 -16.08 3.31 -5.69
CA ARG A 47 -17.22 3.83 -4.90
C ARG A 47 -18.43 4.26 -5.74
N ASN A 48 -18.23 4.54 -7.03
CA ASN A 48 -19.29 4.89 -7.98
C ASN A 48 -19.91 3.65 -8.68
N ASN A 49 -19.76 2.45 -8.10
CA ASN A 49 -20.24 1.17 -8.65
C ASN A 49 -19.66 0.80 -10.02
N LYS A 50 -18.58 1.47 -10.47
CA LYS A 50 -17.83 1.06 -11.65
C LYS A 50 -16.77 0.04 -11.25
N LYS A 51 -16.61 -1.00 -12.06
CA LYS A 51 -15.55 -2.00 -11.90
C LYS A 51 -14.44 -1.70 -12.90
N LEU A 52 -13.23 -1.48 -12.42
CA LEU A 52 -12.03 -1.32 -13.23
C LEU A 52 -11.26 -2.63 -13.24
N LEU A 53 -11.03 -3.18 -14.42
CA LEU A 53 -10.19 -4.36 -14.61
C LEU A 53 -8.91 -3.92 -15.29
N GLY A 54 -7.78 -4.10 -14.63
CA GLY A 54 -6.52 -3.59 -15.14
C GLY A 54 -5.30 -4.19 -14.44
N ARG A 55 -4.12 -3.74 -14.86
CA ARG A 55 -2.85 -4.04 -14.20
C ARG A 55 -2.38 -2.76 -13.53
N VAL A 56 -1.94 -2.86 -12.28
CA VAL A 56 -1.43 -1.72 -11.52
C VAL A 56 0.05 -1.57 -11.85
N LYS A 57 0.49 -0.36 -12.17
CA LYS A 57 1.90 -0.03 -12.37
C LYS A 57 2.52 0.60 -11.14
N ALA A 58 1.75 1.42 -10.44
CA ALA A 58 2.17 2.05 -9.19
C ALA A 58 0.98 2.21 -8.24
N PHE A 59 1.26 2.28 -6.94
CA PHE A 59 0.24 2.57 -5.93
C PHE A 59 0.82 3.49 -4.85
N ASP A 60 -0.06 4.25 -4.18
CA ASP A 60 0.29 5.20 -3.12
C ASP A 60 -0.36 4.78 -1.77
N ARG A 61 0.13 5.35 -0.66
CA ARG A 61 -0.37 5.21 0.72
C ARG A 61 -1.86 5.50 0.86
N PHE A 62 -2.38 6.44 0.07
CA PHE A 62 -3.80 6.79 0.04
C PHE A 62 -4.66 5.86 -0.82
N VAL A 63 -4.12 4.72 -1.25
CA VAL A 63 -4.81 3.73 -2.10
C VAL A 63 -5.25 4.36 -3.43
N ARG A 64 -4.39 5.22 -3.99
CA ARG A 64 -4.48 5.64 -5.39
C ARG A 64 -3.57 4.74 -6.20
N ILE A 65 -4.11 4.21 -7.30
CA ILE A 65 -3.42 3.30 -8.22
C ILE A 65 -3.27 3.99 -9.57
N LEU A 66 -2.09 3.82 -10.18
CA LEU A 66 -1.69 4.30 -11.51
C LEU A 66 -1.39 3.12 -12.43
#